data_AF-A0A4Q4WUE4-F1
#
_entry.id   AF-A0A4Q4WUE4-F1
#
_cell.length_a   1.000
_cell.length_b   1.000
_cell.length_c   1.000
_cell.angle_alpha   90.00
_cell.angle_beta   90.00
_cell.angle_gamma   90.00
#
_symmetry.space_group_name_H-M   'P 1'
#
loop_
_entity.id
_entity.type
_entity.pdbx_description
1 polymer ?
#
loop_
_entity_poly.entity_id
_entity_poly.type
_entity_poly.pdbx_seq_one_letter_code
_entity_poly.pdbx_strand_id
1 'polypeptide(L)'
;MNQVPLCRCSYGPYARAMIRICKEESFHQRQGYESLLTMMGGTQAQRDMVQEAVNRWWFPVLMMFGPPDSASPNSAQTMAWGIKRISNDDLRQRFVDATVEQARVLGVTLPDPGLTWNKARGHYDFSPLDWSEFKRVLDGHGPCNRERLATRKRAHEEGEWVREAALAYARKQAQRAAVSQQAA
;
A
#
# COMPACT_ATOMS: atom_id res chain seq x y z
N MET A 1 -5.69 -5.07 -3.15
CA MET A 1 -7.15 -4.92 -2.91
C MET A 1 -7.65 -3.50 -3.09
N ASN A 2 -7.02 -2.48 -2.49
CA ASN A 2 -7.48 -1.09 -2.61
C ASN A 2 -7.35 -0.51 -4.04
N GLN A 3 -6.26 -0.82 -4.75
CA GLN A 3 -6.00 -0.24 -6.08
C GLN A 3 -6.88 -0.80 -7.21
N VAL A 4 -7.30 -2.07 -7.12
CA VAL A 4 -8.10 -2.72 -8.17
C VAL A 4 -9.45 -2.00 -8.41
N PRO A 5 -10.23 -1.63 -7.38
CA PRO A 5 -11.39 -0.76 -7.52
C PRO A 5 -11.08 0.59 -8.20
N LEU A 6 -9.89 1.16 -7.98
CA LEU A 6 -9.47 2.43 -8.57
C LEU A 6 -9.17 2.33 -10.07
N CYS A 7 -9.01 1.12 -10.63
CA CYS A 7 -8.99 0.90 -12.09
C CYS A 7 -10.29 1.34 -12.79
N ARG A 8 -11.36 1.58 -12.02
CA ARG A 8 -12.67 2.07 -12.50
C ARG A 8 -13.05 3.42 -11.88
N CYS A 9 -12.09 4.19 -11.37
CA CYS A 9 -12.37 5.54 -10.89
C CYS A 9 -12.77 6.45 -12.07
N SER A 10 -13.48 7.54 -11.76
CA SER A 10 -14.02 8.46 -12.77
C SER A 10 -12.96 9.26 -13.54
N TYR A 11 -11.76 9.41 -12.99
CA TYR A 11 -10.67 10.15 -13.64
C TYR A 11 -9.79 9.22 -14.49
N GLY A 12 -9.96 9.29 -15.81
CA GLY A 12 -9.34 8.37 -16.78
C GLY A 12 -7.82 8.17 -16.66
N PRO A 13 -6.99 9.23 -16.51
CA PRO A 13 -5.55 9.07 -16.33
C PRO A 13 -5.20 8.23 -15.08
N TYR A 14 -5.91 8.42 -13.98
CA TYR A 14 -5.67 7.67 -12.76
C TYR A 14 -6.10 6.21 -12.89
N ALA A 15 -7.28 5.96 -13.45
CA ALA A 15 -7.78 4.61 -13.72
C ALA A 15 -6.81 3.79 -14.60
N ARG A 16 -6.29 4.39 -15.69
CA ARG A 16 -5.31 3.73 -16.58
C ARG A 16 -3.96 3.50 -15.92
N ALA A 17 -3.52 4.40 -15.02
CA ALA A 17 -2.32 4.16 -14.22
C ALA A 17 -2.51 2.96 -13.28
N MET A 18 -3.65 2.89 -12.58
CA MET A 18 -3.97 1.77 -11.68
C MET A 18 -4.05 0.43 -12.41
N ILE A 19 -4.55 0.38 -13.65
CA ILE A 19 -4.56 -0.86 -14.46
C ILE A 19 -3.14 -1.40 -14.66
N ARG A 20 -2.18 -0.54 -15.00
CA ARG A 20 -0.78 -0.95 -15.21
C ARG A 20 -0.14 -1.40 -13.89
N ILE A 21 -0.27 -0.57 -12.86
CA ILE A 21 0.27 -0.85 -11.52
C ILE A 21 -0.29 -2.17 -10.97
N CYS A 22 -1.60 -2.40 -11.04
CA CYS A 22 -2.19 -3.65 -10.50
C CYS A 22 -1.70 -4.90 -11.24
N LYS A 23 -1.45 -4.81 -12.55
CA LYS A 23 -0.91 -5.95 -13.32
C LYS A 23 0.49 -6.32 -12.82
N GLU A 24 1.34 -5.33 -12.59
CA GLU A 24 2.71 -5.53 -12.09
C GLU A 24 2.73 -5.95 -10.61
N GLU A 25 2.00 -5.25 -9.75
CA GLU A 25 2.04 -5.49 -8.30
C GLU A 25 1.46 -6.84 -7.88
N SER A 26 0.47 -7.36 -8.62
CA SER A 26 -0.12 -8.67 -8.32
C SER A 26 0.91 -9.81 -8.41
N PHE A 27 1.88 -9.69 -9.32
CA PHE A 27 2.99 -10.63 -9.44
C PHE A 27 3.88 -10.57 -8.19
N HIS A 28 4.29 -9.38 -7.77
CA HIS A 28 5.12 -9.21 -6.57
C HIS A 28 4.42 -9.68 -5.29
N GLN A 29 3.10 -9.45 -5.19
CA GLN A 29 2.33 -9.95 -4.06
C GLN A 29 2.35 -11.49 -4.00
N ARG A 30 2.23 -12.17 -5.14
CA ARG A 30 2.37 -13.63 -5.22
C ARG A 30 3.77 -14.09 -4.80
N GLN A 31 4.83 -13.46 -5.32
CA GLN A 31 6.20 -13.80 -4.93
C GLN A 31 6.46 -13.60 -3.43
N GLY A 32 5.87 -12.56 -2.83
CA GLY A 32 5.91 -12.35 -1.38
C GLY A 32 5.27 -13.51 -0.62
N TYR A 33 4.07 -13.93 -1.04
CA TYR A 33 3.39 -15.08 -0.43
C TYR A 33 4.16 -16.39 -0.58
N GLU A 34 4.74 -16.66 -1.75
CA GLU A 34 5.55 -17.87 -2.00
C GLU A 34 6.82 -17.90 -1.14
N SER A 35 7.45 -16.75 -0.91
CA SER A 35 8.58 -16.63 0.02
C SER A 35 8.19 -17.05 1.44
N LEU A 36 7.03 -16.56 1.92
CA LEU A 36 6.52 -16.94 3.24
C LEU A 36 6.18 -18.44 3.29
N LEU A 37 5.55 -18.98 2.24
CA LEU A 37 5.20 -20.39 2.16
C LEU A 37 6.44 -21.29 2.21
N THR A 38 7.51 -20.88 1.51
CA THR A 38 8.80 -21.57 1.54
C THR A 38 9.38 -21.59 2.96
N MET A 39 9.34 -20.46 3.68
CA MET A 39 9.80 -20.38 5.07
C MET A 39 8.94 -21.23 6.01
N MET A 40 7.63 -21.27 5.80
CA MET A 40 6.71 -22.07 6.62
C MET A 40 6.93 -23.58 6.46
N GLY A 41 7.43 -24.04 5.30
CA GLY A 41 7.91 -25.40 5.09
C GLY A 41 9.30 -25.72 5.65
N GLY A 42 9.99 -24.74 6.26
CA GLY A 42 11.38 -24.82 6.70
C GLY A 42 11.58 -25.23 8.17
N THR A 43 12.53 -24.58 8.84
CA THR A 43 12.86 -24.82 10.26
C THR A 43 11.86 -24.16 11.21
N GLN A 44 11.88 -24.55 12.50
CA GLN A 44 11.03 -23.89 13.51
C GLN A 44 11.34 -22.39 13.62
N ALA A 45 12.62 -22.01 13.60
CA ALA A 45 13.02 -20.60 13.64
C ALA A 45 12.46 -19.79 12.45
N GLN A 46 12.36 -20.39 11.26
CA GLN A 46 11.75 -19.74 10.10
C GLN A 46 10.24 -19.56 10.27
N ARG A 47 9.55 -20.59 10.77
CA ARG A 47 8.10 -20.49 11.09
C ARG A 47 7.83 -19.42 12.13
N ASP A 48 8.61 -19.39 13.20
CA ASP A 48 8.48 -18.40 14.27
C ASP A 48 8.71 -16.97 13.74
N MET A 49 9.69 -16.80 12.84
CA MET A 49 9.96 -15.51 12.19
C MET A 49 8.79 -15.03 11.33
N VAL A 50 8.15 -15.93 10.57
CA VAL A 50 6.95 -15.58 9.78
C VAL A 50 5.80 -15.21 10.71
N GLN A 51 5.55 -16.00 11.76
CA GLN A 51 4.48 -15.73 12.72
C GLN A 51 4.69 -14.40 13.45
N GLU A 52 5.92 -14.10 13.86
CA GLU A 52 6.29 -12.84 14.50
C GLU A 52 6.05 -11.64 13.56
N ALA A 53 6.38 -11.79 12.26
CA ALA A 53 6.09 -10.77 11.27
C ALA A 53 4.58 -10.55 11.09
N VAL A 54 3.78 -11.62 11.04
CA VAL A 54 2.31 -11.55 10.98
C VAL A 54 1.76 -10.82 12.22
N ASN A 55 2.28 -11.13 13.40
CA ASN A 55 1.86 -10.52 14.66
C ASN A 55 2.04 -9.00 14.65
N ARG A 56 3.18 -8.51 14.12
CA ARG A 56 3.45 -7.07 14.03
C ARG A 56 2.66 -6.37 12.95
N TRP A 57 2.41 -7.02 11.81
CA TRP A 57 1.88 -6.33 10.62
C TRP A 57 0.37 -6.42 10.44
N TRP A 58 -0.33 -7.35 11.11
CA TRP A 58 -1.77 -7.56 10.92
C TRP A 58 -2.59 -6.28 11.03
N PHE A 59 -2.63 -5.65 12.20
CA PHE A 59 -3.44 -4.44 12.42
C PHE A 59 -2.96 -3.24 11.60
N PRO A 60 -1.65 -2.93 11.47
CA PRO A 60 -1.18 -1.88 10.57
C PRO A 60 -1.65 -2.04 9.12
N VAL A 61 -1.70 -3.27 8.60
CA VAL A 61 -2.22 -3.55 7.25
C VAL A 61 -3.71 -3.27 7.16
N LEU A 62 -4.50 -3.63 8.18
CA LEU A 62 -5.94 -3.30 8.22
C LEU A 62 -6.21 -1.78 8.27
N MET A 63 -5.30 -1.02 8.87
CA MET A 63 -5.37 0.45 8.89
C MET A 63 -5.06 1.10 7.53
N MET A 64 -4.41 0.40 6.59
CA MET A 64 -4.13 0.93 5.25
C MET A 64 -5.39 1.29 4.45
N PHE A 65 -6.54 0.70 4.80
CA PHE A 65 -7.83 1.02 4.17
C PHE A 65 -8.40 2.37 4.62
N GLY A 66 -7.79 3.03 5.61
CA GLY A 66 -8.21 4.33 6.12
C GLY A 66 -9.12 4.22 7.35
N PRO A 67 -9.65 5.36 7.84
CA PRO A 67 -10.53 5.40 9.01
C PRO A 67 -11.88 4.71 8.71
N PRO A 68 -12.71 4.44 9.75
CA PRO A 68 -14.09 4.02 9.57
C PRO A 68 -14.87 4.95 8.64
N ASP A 69 -15.88 4.43 7.97
CA ASP A 69 -16.68 5.24 7.04
C ASP A 69 -17.36 6.42 7.75
N SER A 70 -17.76 6.26 9.02
CA SER A 70 -18.33 7.32 9.87
C SER A 70 -17.35 8.44 10.22
N ALA A 71 -16.05 8.20 10.09
CA ALA A 71 -14.98 9.15 10.40
C ALA A 71 -14.15 9.53 9.15
N SER A 72 -14.70 9.30 7.94
CA SER A 72 -14.02 9.57 6.68
C SER A 72 -14.57 10.81 5.98
N PRO A 73 -14.01 12.02 6.23
CA PRO A 73 -14.59 13.28 5.76
C PRO A 73 -14.65 13.39 4.24
N ASN A 74 -13.72 12.73 3.53
CA ASN A 74 -13.64 12.79 2.07
C ASN A 74 -14.54 11.75 1.37
N SER A 75 -15.08 10.77 2.10
CA SER A 75 -15.74 9.61 1.47
C SER A 75 -17.01 10.00 0.71
N ALA A 76 -17.87 10.83 1.28
CA ALA A 76 -19.12 11.24 0.63
C ALA A 76 -18.87 11.89 -0.74
N GLN A 77 -17.96 12.86 -0.79
CA GLN A 77 -17.63 13.58 -2.02
C GLN A 77 -16.91 12.69 -3.04
N THR A 78 -15.87 11.95 -2.61
CA THR A 78 -15.09 11.11 -3.53
C THR A 78 -15.90 9.95 -4.09
N MET A 79 -16.88 9.42 -3.36
CA MET A 79 -17.80 8.42 -3.86
C MET A 79 -18.83 9.03 -4.84
N ALA A 80 -19.39 10.21 -4.52
CA ALA A 80 -20.31 10.91 -5.42
C ALA A 80 -19.66 11.24 -6.78
N TRP A 81 -18.38 11.62 -6.77
CA TRP A 81 -17.61 11.85 -7.99
C TRP A 81 -17.14 10.56 -8.67
N GLY A 82 -17.38 9.38 -8.09
CA GLY A 82 -16.94 8.10 -8.62
C GLY A 82 -15.43 7.89 -8.58
N ILE A 83 -14.69 8.67 -7.78
CA ILE A 83 -13.25 8.48 -7.53
C ILE A 83 -13.07 7.25 -6.63
N LYS A 84 -13.74 7.24 -5.48
CA LYS A 84 -13.81 6.10 -4.57
C LYS A 84 -14.99 5.22 -4.97
N ARG A 85 -14.75 3.93 -5.23
CA ARG A 85 -15.77 3.00 -5.74
C ARG A 85 -16.37 2.09 -4.67
N ILE A 86 -15.62 1.84 -3.61
CA ILE A 86 -15.96 0.95 -2.49
C ILE A 86 -15.55 1.68 -1.21
N SER A 87 -16.32 1.52 -0.13
CA SER A 87 -16.06 2.17 1.15
C SER A 87 -14.76 1.68 1.81
N ASN A 88 -14.29 2.38 2.85
CA ASN A 88 -13.06 1.94 3.55
C ASN A 88 -13.34 0.63 4.29
N ASP A 89 -14.47 0.57 4.99
CA ASP A 89 -14.87 -0.59 5.78
C ASP A 89 -15.18 -1.79 4.89
N ASP A 90 -15.86 -1.60 3.76
CA ASP A 90 -16.13 -2.66 2.79
C ASP A 90 -14.84 -3.26 2.20
N LEU A 91 -13.85 -2.43 1.87
CA LEU A 91 -12.56 -2.92 1.38
C LEU A 91 -11.78 -3.66 2.47
N ARG A 92 -11.80 -3.15 3.70
CA ARG A 92 -11.17 -3.81 4.85
C ARG A 92 -11.82 -5.17 5.12
N GLN A 93 -13.14 -5.24 5.09
CA GLN A 93 -13.88 -6.50 5.30
C GLN A 93 -13.51 -7.54 4.25
N ARG A 94 -13.55 -7.17 2.96
CA ARG A 94 -13.14 -8.08 1.86
C ARG A 94 -11.69 -8.54 2.02
N PHE A 95 -10.81 -7.67 2.50
CA PHE A 95 -9.43 -8.03 2.77
C PHE A 95 -9.32 -9.06 3.90
N VAL A 96 -10.01 -8.85 5.02
CA VAL A 96 -10.05 -9.82 6.12
C VAL A 96 -10.56 -11.17 5.61
N ASP A 97 -11.71 -11.22 4.96
CA ASP A 97 -12.32 -12.47 4.49
C ASP A 97 -11.40 -13.28 3.58
N ALA A 98 -10.71 -12.62 2.65
CA ALA A 98 -9.77 -13.29 1.76
C ALA A 98 -8.45 -13.69 2.45
N THR A 99 -7.98 -12.90 3.41
CA THR A 99 -6.68 -13.11 4.05
C THR A 99 -6.73 -14.21 5.10
N VAL A 100 -7.90 -14.44 5.74
CA VAL A 100 -8.06 -15.56 6.67
C VAL A 100 -7.82 -16.90 5.99
N GLU A 101 -8.28 -17.08 4.75
CA GLU A 101 -8.01 -18.30 3.97
C GLU A 101 -6.51 -18.43 3.66
N GLN A 102 -5.86 -17.33 3.26
CA GLN A 102 -4.42 -17.32 3.00
C GLN A 102 -3.62 -17.66 4.25
N ALA A 103 -4.00 -17.13 5.42
CA ALA A 103 -3.37 -17.46 6.69
C ALA A 103 -3.51 -18.95 7.03
N ARG A 104 -4.68 -19.54 6.75
CA ARG A 104 -4.93 -20.97 6.93
C ARG A 104 -4.02 -21.82 6.04
N VAL A 105 -3.90 -21.49 4.76
CA VAL A 105 -3.03 -22.20 3.82
C VAL A 105 -1.56 -22.04 4.22
N LEU A 106 -1.16 -20.84 4.65
CA LEU A 106 0.20 -20.55 5.08
C LEU A 106 0.56 -21.24 6.42
N GLY A 107 -0.44 -21.61 7.23
CA GLY A 107 -0.25 -22.24 8.53
C GLY A 107 0.10 -21.25 9.65
N VAL A 108 -0.35 -19.99 9.54
CA VAL A 108 -0.12 -18.94 10.54
C VAL A 108 -1.42 -18.57 11.26
N THR A 109 -1.30 -18.07 12.47
CA THR A 109 -2.41 -17.45 13.20
C THR A 109 -2.42 -15.94 12.97
N LEU A 110 -3.61 -15.35 12.86
CA LEU A 110 -3.77 -13.89 12.87
C LEU A 110 -3.95 -13.43 14.33
N PRO A 111 -3.22 -12.39 14.79
CA PRO A 111 -3.19 -11.96 16.19
C PRO A 111 -4.45 -11.14 16.58
N ASP A 112 -5.63 -11.69 16.33
CA ASP A 112 -6.90 -11.00 16.51
C ASP A 112 -7.89 -11.85 17.32
N PRO A 113 -8.12 -11.53 18.60
CA PRO A 113 -9.00 -12.31 19.47
C PRO A 113 -10.48 -12.19 19.09
N GLY A 114 -10.86 -11.14 18.36
CA GLY A 114 -12.21 -10.93 17.84
C GLY A 114 -12.46 -11.61 16.49
N LEU A 115 -11.45 -12.27 15.91
CA LEU A 115 -11.57 -12.88 14.60
C LEU A 115 -12.44 -14.14 14.64
N THR A 116 -13.67 -14.04 14.16
CA THR A 116 -14.62 -15.16 14.15
C THR A 116 -15.53 -15.14 12.94
N TRP A 117 -15.85 -16.33 12.41
CA TRP A 117 -16.78 -16.44 11.29
C TRP A 117 -18.22 -16.15 11.73
N ASN A 118 -18.82 -15.11 11.16
CA ASN A 118 -20.20 -14.75 11.39
C ASN A 118 -21.10 -15.32 10.29
N LYS A 119 -21.78 -16.44 10.58
CA LYS A 119 -22.69 -17.11 9.63
C LYS A 119 -23.84 -16.23 9.17
N ALA A 120 -24.35 -15.33 10.00
CA ALA A 120 -25.49 -14.48 9.66
C ALA A 120 -25.10 -13.37 8.68
N ARG A 121 -23.88 -12.83 8.81
CA ARG A 121 -23.34 -11.81 7.92
C ARG A 121 -22.66 -12.39 6.68
N GLY A 122 -22.20 -13.64 6.75
CA GLY A 122 -21.37 -14.23 5.69
C GLY A 122 -19.96 -13.61 5.62
N HIS A 123 -19.45 -13.13 6.76
CA HIS A 123 -18.19 -12.40 6.88
C HIS A 123 -17.47 -12.79 8.17
N TYR A 124 -16.16 -12.55 8.24
CA TYR A 124 -15.44 -12.59 9.51
C TYR A 124 -15.66 -11.30 10.29
N ASP A 125 -16.09 -11.41 11.55
CA ASP A 125 -15.94 -10.34 12.54
C ASP A 125 -14.47 -10.25 12.94
N PHE A 126 -13.99 -9.07 13.34
CA PHE A 126 -12.61 -8.82 13.75
C PHE A 126 -12.54 -7.73 14.82
N SER A 127 -11.44 -7.66 15.58
CA SER A 127 -11.31 -6.70 16.68
C SER A 127 -11.35 -5.24 16.21
N PRO A 128 -11.81 -4.30 17.05
CA PRO A 128 -11.67 -2.88 16.76
C PRO A 128 -10.19 -2.50 16.60
N LEU A 129 -9.90 -1.61 15.64
CA LEU A 129 -8.55 -1.10 15.42
C LEU A 129 -8.23 0.03 16.41
N ASP A 130 -6.96 0.17 16.77
CA ASP A 130 -6.48 1.32 17.54
C ASP A 130 -6.43 2.57 16.65
N TRP A 131 -7.53 3.32 16.63
CA TRP A 131 -7.63 4.57 15.87
C TRP A 131 -6.76 5.70 16.44
N SER A 132 -6.33 5.60 17.71
CA SER A 132 -5.41 6.56 18.31
C SER A 132 -3.99 6.35 17.77
N GLU A 133 -3.55 5.10 17.65
CA GLU A 133 -2.32 4.74 16.97
C GLU A 133 -2.37 5.16 15.49
N PHE A 134 -3.45 4.84 14.78
CA PHE A 134 -3.64 5.23 13.39
C PHE A 134 -3.41 6.73 13.18
N LYS A 135 -4.07 7.57 14.00
CA LYS A 135 -3.93 9.03 13.93
C LYS A 135 -2.50 9.47 14.25
N ARG A 136 -1.90 8.94 15.33
CA ARG A 136 -0.51 9.22 15.72
C ARG A 136 0.48 8.93 14.59
N VAL A 137 0.32 7.80 13.90
CA VAL A 137 1.18 7.40 12.78
C VAL A 137 1.00 8.34 11.58
N LEU A 138 -0.23 8.71 11.24
CA LEU A 138 -0.50 9.68 10.16
C LEU A 138 0.07 11.07 10.46
N ASP A 139 -0.02 11.50 11.71
CA ASP A 139 0.49 12.80 12.17
C ASP A 139 2.03 12.85 12.24
N GLY A 140 2.73 11.77 11.87
CA GLY A 140 4.19 11.74 11.79
C GLY A 140 4.88 11.18 13.04
N HIS A 141 4.14 10.61 13.98
CA HIS A 141 4.64 10.11 15.26
C HIS A 141 4.58 8.57 15.37
N GLY A 142 4.68 7.88 14.23
CA GLY A 142 4.84 6.42 14.17
C GLY A 142 6.31 5.98 14.20
N PRO A 143 6.56 4.65 14.15
CA PRO A 143 7.86 4.07 14.47
C PRO A 143 8.98 4.39 13.48
N CYS A 144 8.67 4.84 12.26
CA CYS A 144 9.69 5.14 11.25
C CYS A 144 9.46 6.46 10.52
N ASN A 145 8.50 7.30 10.92
CA ASN A 145 8.11 8.47 10.13
C ASN A 145 9.29 9.44 9.93
N ARG A 146 10.04 9.71 11.01
CA ARG A 146 11.22 10.60 10.99
C ARG A 146 12.31 10.05 10.09
N GLU A 147 12.64 8.77 10.21
CA GLU A 147 13.69 8.08 9.45
C GLU A 147 13.33 8.02 7.96
N ARG A 148 12.06 7.74 7.63
CA ARG A 148 11.56 7.69 6.24
C ARG A 148 11.65 9.05 5.56
N LEU A 149 11.18 10.11 6.23
CA LEU A 149 11.28 11.47 5.71
C LEU A 149 12.73 11.94 5.59
N ALA A 150 13.56 11.71 6.63
CA ALA A 150 14.98 12.07 6.61
C ALA A 150 15.72 11.38 5.45
N THR A 151 15.45 10.09 5.21
CA THR A 151 16.04 9.35 4.09
C THR A 151 15.69 9.97 2.74
N ARG A 152 14.43 10.37 2.54
CA ARG A 152 13.98 11.00 1.28
C ARG A 152 14.51 12.42 1.10
N LYS A 153 14.52 13.22 2.17
CA LYS A 153 15.10 14.57 2.16
C LYS A 153 16.59 14.51 1.82
N ARG A 154 17.35 13.68 2.52
CA ARG A 154 18.77 13.50 2.27
C ARG A 154 19.06 13.06 0.84
N ALA A 155 18.35 12.05 0.32
CA ALA A 155 18.52 11.62 -1.06
C ALA A 155 18.19 12.72 -2.08
N HIS A 156 17.23 13.59 -1.77
CA HIS A 156 16.90 14.74 -2.62
C HIS A 156 17.97 15.82 -2.54
N GLU A 157 18.40 16.21 -1.35
CA GLU A 157 19.40 17.26 -1.10
C GLU A 157 20.76 16.85 -1.66
N GLU A 158 21.28 15.68 -1.27
CA GLU A 158 22.57 15.16 -1.77
C GLU A 158 22.55 14.86 -3.28
N GLY A 159 21.37 14.58 -3.84
CA GLY A 159 21.17 14.37 -5.27
C GLY A 159 20.99 15.65 -6.09
N GLU A 160 21.07 16.84 -5.49
CA GLU A 160 20.86 18.12 -6.17
C GLU A 160 21.81 18.32 -7.34
N TRP A 161 23.12 18.14 -7.11
CA TRP A 161 24.14 18.34 -8.15
C TRP A 161 23.90 17.45 -9.38
N VAL A 162 23.36 16.24 -9.21
CA VAL A 162 23.02 15.34 -10.33
C VAL A 162 21.90 15.95 -11.17
N ARG A 163 20.85 16.48 -10.53
CA ARG A 163 19.74 17.12 -11.23
C ARG A 163 20.21 18.38 -11.95
N GLU A 164 21.04 19.20 -11.30
CA GLU A 164 21.60 20.40 -11.91
C GLU A 164 22.51 20.06 -13.09
N ALA A 165 23.38 19.05 -12.97
CA ALA A 165 24.24 18.58 -14.03
C ALA A 165 23.42 18.08 -15.24
N ALA A 166 22.37 17.29 -15.00
CA ALA A 166 21.48 16.80 -16.05
C ALA A 166 20.78 17.95 -16.79
N LEU A 167 20.27 18.94 -16.05
CA LEU A 167 19.65 20.14 -16.64
C LEU A 167 20.65 20.97 -17.45
N ALA A 168 21.85 21.20 -16.92
CA ALA A 168 22.90 21.94 -17.61
C ALA A 168 23.34 21.22 -18.90
N TYR A 169 23.49 19.89 -18.86
CA TYR A 169 23.81 19.08 -20.02
C TYR A 169 22.71 19.15 -21.09
N ALA A 170 21.45 18.95 -20.69
CA ALA A 170 20.31 19.00 -21.61
C ALA A 170 20.20 20.37 -22.31
N ARG A 171 20.41 21.48 -21.57
CA ARG A 171 20.45 22.84 -22.15
C ARG A 171 21.53 22.98 -23.21
N LYS A 172 22.75 22.50 -22.94
CA LYS A 172 23.86 22.54 -23.91
C LYS A 172 23.55 21.73 -25.17
N GLN A 173 22.92 20.55 -25.02
CA GLN A 173 22.52 19.73 -26.16
C GLN A 173 21.44 20.41 -27.02
N ALA A 174 20.42 21.00 -26.38
CA ALA A 174 19.38 21.73 -27.09
C ALA A 174 19.95 22.94 -27.86
N GLN A 175 20.89 23.68 -27.28
CA GLN A 175 21.58 24.79 -27.95
C GLN A 175 22.38 24.33 -29.18
N ARG A 176 23.15 23.25 -29.05
CA ARG A 176 23.92 22.68 -30.17
C ARG A 176 23.00 22.22 -31.30
N ALA A 177 21.91 21.52 -30.97
CA ALA A 177 20.93 21.06 -31.96
C ALA A 177 20.27 22.25 -32.71
N ALA A 178 19.91 23.32 -32.00
CA ALA A 178 19.35 24.51 -32.60
C ALA A 178 20.33 25.21 -33.56
N VAL A 179 21.61 25.32 -33.18
CA VAL A 179 22.66 25.89 -34.05
C VAL A 179 22.85 25.02 -35.30
N SER A 180 22.89 23.69 -35.16
CA SER A 180 23.00 22.79 -36.30
C SER A 180 21.79 22.84 -37.25
N GLN A 181 20.58 23.07 -36.72
CA GLN A 181 19.37 23.24 -37.54
C GLN A 181 19.31 24.58 -38.26
N GLN A 182 19.89 25.64 -37.69
CA GLN A 182 19.95 26.96 -38.35
C GLN A 182 21.04 27.02 -39.44
N ALA A 183 22.02 26.13 -39.39
CA ALA A 183 23.12 26.06 -40.36
C ALA A 183 22.83 25.14 -41.56
N ALA A 184 21.73 24.39 -41.53
CA ALA A 184 21.27 23.48 -42.58
C ALA A 184 20.11 24.11 -43.37
#